data_AF-A0A3D4ZTK1-F1
#
_entry.id   AF-A0A3D4ZTK1-F1
#
_cell.length_a   1.000
_cell.length_b   1.000
_cell.length_c   1.000
_cell.angle_alpha   90.00
_cell.angle_beta   90.00
_cell.angle_gamma   90.00
#
_symmetry.space_group_name_H-M   'P 1'
#
loop_
_entity.id
_entity.type
_entity.pdbx_description
1 polymer ?
#
loop_
_entity_poly.entity_id
_entity_poly.type
_entity_poly.pdbx_seq_one_letter_code
_entity_poly.pdbx_strand_id
1 'polypeptide(L)'
;MPEEGYRITIEGESAQIATAAELVVALDVLQGGHDREVLTQLRDALPRIVRDPAGLHAVLRVLCEEDKLYLIEALSPDLPAIVAHAGALRDILAHLADVSVEQALLRGIGPDGLRCLIRTPEQLAEVLEWVYGECDELALELLGPPALTRLIRSGADLGLVLKALDHARQEELIDTLGWDNVERLCQDEMDLAQMLRSLPAHLGVRLLEGFEREQLAAVVPDERALQRIAGYLEAAEMERLEALLGVSDCAQ
;
A
#
# COMPACT_ATOMS: atom_id res chain seq x y z
N MET A 1 34.65 -16.67 -1.73
CA MET A 1 35.29 -16.76 -0.40
C MET A 1 34.16 -17.07 0.56
N PRO A 2 34.24 -18.08 1.43
CA PRO A 2 33.22 -18.23 2.48
C PRO A 2 33.30 -16.95 3.33
N GLU A 3 32.19 -16.23 3.45
CA GLU A 3 32.11 -15.12 4.40
C GLU A 3 32.37 -15.72 5.79
N GLU A 4 33.42 -15.26 6.47
CA GLU A 4 33.63 -15.60 7.87
C GLU A 4 32.36 -15.17 8.62
N GLY A 5 31.65 -16.14 9.19
CA GLY A 5 30.40 -15.89 9.90
C GLY A 5 30.59 -14.93 11.08
N TYR A 6 29.47 -14.43 11.59
CA TYR A 6 29.42 -13.57 12.76
C TYR A 6 29.25 -14.43 14.01
N ARG A 7 30.14 -14.22 14.98
CA ARG A 7 30.12 -14.99 16.22
C ARG A 7 29.00 -14.49 17.14
N ILE A 8 28.16 -15.41 17.58
CA ILE A 8 27.25 -15.22 18.71
C ILE A 8 27.70 -16.08 19.89
N THR A 9 27.43 -15.65 21.12
CA THR A 9 27.70 -16.41 22.33
C THR A 9 26.51 -16.34 23.28
N ILE A 10 25.96 -17.49 23.67
CA ILE A 10 24.84 -17.63 24.61
C ILE A 10 25.26 -18.63 25.69
N GLU A 11 25.16 -18.24 26.96
CA GLU A 11 25.51 -19.09 28.11
C GLU A 11 26.92 -19.74 28.05
N GLY A 12 27.86 -19.11 27.33
CA GLY A 12 29.23 -19.60 27.14
C GLY A 12 29.43 -20.51 25.93
N GLU A 13 28.36 -20.90 25.23
CA GLU A 13 28.43 -21.59 23.95
C GLU A 13 28.47 -20.58 22.80
N SER A 14 29.31 -20.82 21.79
CA SER A 14 29.43 -19.93 20.64
C SER A 14 29.05 -20.61 19.33
N ALA A 15 28.33 -19.89 18.48
CA ALA A 15 28.00 -20.29 17.12
C ALA A 15 28.44 -19.20 16.12
N GLN A 16 28.49 -19.58 14.83
CA GLN A 16 28.77 -18.68 13.72
C GLN A 16 27.52 -18.57 12.86
N ILE A 17 27.09 -17.34 12.57
CA ILE A 17 25.93 -17.05 11.73
C ILE A 17 26.39 -16.22 10.54
N ALA A 18 26.22 -16.73 9.33
CA ALA A 18 26.53 -16.00 8.09
C ALA A 18 25.27 -15.67 7.29
N THR A 19 24.18 -16.43 7.47
CA THR A 19 22.96 -16.32 6.65
C THR A 19 21.68 -16.23 7.46
N ALA A 20 20.62 -15.68 6.85
CA ALA A 20 19.29 -15.67 7.45
C ALA A 20 18.78 -17.07 7.83
N ALA A 21 19.10 -18.10 7.04
CA ALA A 21 18.71 -19.48 7.36
C ALA A 21 19.40 -20.00 8.63
N GLU A 22 20.69 -19.73 8.80
CA GLU A 22 21.42 -20.07 10.02
C GLU A 22 20.91 -19.27 11.22
N LEU A 23 20.57 -17.99 11.02
CA LEU A 23 19.96 -17.16 12.06
C LEU A 23 18.62 -17.76 12.52
N VAL A 24 17.75 -18.14 11.59
CA VAL A 24 16.47 -18.78 11.91
C VAL A 24 16.68 -20.07 12.71
N VAL A 25 17.62 -20.92 12.30
CA VAL A 25 17.94 -22.16 13.04
C VAL A 25 18.42 -21.83 14.45
N ALA A 26 19.26 -20.81 14.62
CA ALA A 26 19.74 -20.41 15.94
C ALA A 26 18.59 -19.91 16.84
N LEU A 27 17.69 -19.08 16.32
CA LEU A 27 16.53 -18.57 17.05
C LEU A 27 15.55 -19.70 17.41
N ASP A 28 15.28 -20.62 16.48
CA ASP A 28 14.40 -21.78 16.72
C ASP A 28 14.94 -22.71 17.83
N VAL A 29 16.26 -22.94 17.86
CA VAL A 29 16.92 -23.76 18.91
C VAL A 29 16.80 -23.09 20.29
N LEU A 30 16.87 -21.76 20.33
CA LEU A 30 16.78 -20.97 21.56
C LEU A 30 15.32 -20.76 22.03
N GLN A 31 14.33 -21.14 21.22
CA GLN A 31 12.90 -21.11 21.54
C GLN A 31 12.42 -19.76 22.10
N GLY A 32 12.95 -18.65 21.57
CA GLY A 32 12.59 -17.31 22.03
C GLY A 32 13.29 -16.84 23.31
N GLY A 33 14.06 -17.68 23.99
CA GLY A 33 14.66 -17.34 25.29
C GLY A 33 15.78 -16.31 25.21
N HIS A 34 16.47 -16.23 24.06
CA HIS A 34 17.67 -15.39 23.87
C HIS A 34 17.66 -14.61 22.55
N ASP A 35 16.51 -14.52 21.86
CA ASP A 35 16.41 -13.92 20.53
C ASP A 35 16.93 -12.47 20.53
N ARG A 36 16.50 -11.66 21.51
CA ARG A 36 17.02 -10.30 21.71
C ARG A 36 18.55 -10.25 21.83
N GLU A 37 19.12 -11.17 22.59
CA GLU A 37 20.56 -11.22 22.86
C GLU A 37 21.33 -11.57 21.58
N VAL A 38 20.84 -12.54 20.80
CA VAL A 38 21.37 -12.90 19.47
C VAL A 38 21.30 -11.71 18.51
N LEU A 39 20.12 -11.10 18.38
CA LEU A 39 19.93 -9.94 17.50
C LEU A 39 20.83 -8.76 17.89
N THR A 40 21.02 -8.54 19.20
CA THR A 40 21.90 -7.46 19.69
C THR A 40 23.37 -7.71 19.34
N GLN A 41 23.85 -8.95 19.49
CA GLN A 41 25.21 -9.32 19.09
C GLN A 41 25.43 -9.19 17.59
N LEU A 42 24.38 -9.44 16.78
CA LEU A 42 24.44 -9.38 15.33
C LEU A 42 24.08 -8.02 14.75
N ARG A 43 23.73 -7.00 15.55
CA ARG A 43 23.09 -5.76 15.09
C ARG A 43 23.71 -5.16 13.83
N ASP A 44 25.03 -4.96 13.82
CA ASP A 44 25.76 -4.33 12.69
C ASP A 44 25.94 -5.27 11.48
N ALA A 45 25.72 -6.57 11.69
CA ALA A 45 25.79 -7.61 10.68
C ALA A 45 24.42 -7.99 10.10
N LEU A 46 23.32 -7.63 10.78
CA LEU A 46 21.96 -7.99 10.36
C LEU A 46 21.66 -7.63 8.90
N PRO A 47 22.05 -6.46 8.34
CA PRO A 47 21.78 -6.17 6.94
C PRO A 47 22.49 -7.09 5.94
N ARG A 48 23.63 -7.68 6.33
CA ARG A 48 24.38 -8.64 5.51
C ARG A 48 23.82 -10.06 5.63
N ILE A 49 23.35 -10.40 6.83
CA ILE A 49 22.72 -11.70 7.13
C ILE A 49 21.33 -11.78 6.50
N VAL A 50 20.53 -10.73 6.68
CA VAL A 50 19.15 -10.56 6.20
C VAL A 50 19.15 -9.64 4.99
N ARG A 51 19.72 -10.13 3.89
CA ARG A 51 20.03 -9.32 2.70
C ARG A 51 18.95 -9.32 1.62
N ASP A 52 17.89 -10.11 1.78
CA ASP A 52 16.85 -10.31 0.78
C ASP A 52 15.47 -10.52 1.41
N PRO A 53 14.38 -10.41 0.64
CA PRO A 53 13.03 -10.46 1.18
C PRO A 53 12.70 -11.80 1.84
N ALA A 54 13.19 -12.90 1.28
CA ALA A 54 12.94 -14.24 1.80
C ALA A 54 13.63 -14.43 3.16
N GLY A 55 14.85 -13.92 3.32
CA GLY A 55 15.55 -13.89 4.59
C GLY A 55 14.82 -13.04 5.63
N LEU A 56 14.36 -11.84 5.27
CA LEU A 56 13.61 -10.96 6.18
C LEU A 56 12.32 -11.64 6.65
N HIS A 57 11.55 -12.18 5.70
CA HIS A 57 10.31 -12.91 5.99
C HIS A 57 10.55 -14.11 6.91
N ALA A 58 11.59 -14.92 6.63
CA ALA A 58 11.90 -16.11 7.41
C ALA A 58 12.27 -15.77 8.86
N VAL A 59 13.07 -14.73 9.08
CA VAL A 59 13.47 -14.29 10.43
C VAL A 59 12.28 -13.67 11.17
N LEU A 60 11.50 -12.81 10.52
CA LEU A 60 10.30 -12.22 11.15
C LEU A 60 9.32 -13.31 11.60
N ARG A 61 9.17 -14.41 10.86
CA ARG A 61 8.20 -15.46 11.19
C ARG A 61 8.50 -16.20 12.50
N VAL A 62 9.75 -16.28 12.92
CA VAL A 62 10.15 -17.04 14.13
C VAL A 62 10.28 -16.17 15.38
N LEU A 63 10.36 -14.85 15.21
CA LEU A 63 10.50 -13.90 16.31
C LEU A 63 9.16 -13.55 16.98
N CYS A 64 9.23 -13.24 18.28
CA CYS A 64 8.15 -12.56 18.99
C CYS A 64 7.99 -11.09 18.52
N GLU A 65 6.87 -10.45 18.85
CA GLU A 65 6.57 -9.06 18.43
C GLU A 65 7.67 -8.06 18.85
N GLU A 66 8.13 -8.11 20.10
CA GLU A 66 9.16 -7.20 20.59
C GLU A 66 10.47 -7.33 19.80
N ASP A 67 10.86 -8.55 19.44
CA ASP A 67 12.09 -8.82 18.68
C ASP A 67 11.95 -8.53 17.19
N LYS A 68 10.75 -8.68 16.61
CA LYS A 68 10.45 -8.18 15.26
C LYS A 68 10.68 -6.67 15.19
N LEU A 69 10.19 -5.91 16.17
CA LEU A 69 10.39 -4.45 16.24
C LEU A 69 11.87 -4.09 16.27
N TYR A 70 12.66 -4.81 17.07
CA TYR A 70 14.11 -4.59 17.14
C TYR A 70 14.84 -4.91 15.85
N LEU A 71 14.49 -6.03 15.22
CA LEU A 71 15.05 -6.41 13.92
C LEU A 71 14.78 -5.31 12.88
N ILE A 72 13.53 -4.84 12.81
CA ILE A 72 13.12 -3.78 11.89
C ILE A 72 13.87 -2.48 12.17
N GLU A 73 14.02 -2.08 13.43
CA GLU A 73 14.80 -0.90 13.82
C GLU A 73 16.25 -1.04 13.38
N ALA A 74 16.87 -2.19 13.63
CA ALA A 74 18.26 -2.45 13.25
C ALA A 74 18.49 -2.49 11.74
N LEU A 75 17.48 -2.93 10.97
CA LEU A 75 17.54 -3.00 9.51
C LEU A 75 17.07 -1.72 8.81
N SER A 76 16.49 -0.75 9.52
CA SER A 76 15.76 0.38 8.93
C SER A 76 16.47 1.07 7.75
N PRO A 77 17.76 1.45 7.84
CA PRO A 77 18.46 2.09 6.72
C PRO A 77 18.55 1.22 5.45
N ASP A 78 18.54 -0.09 5.61
CA ASP A 78 18.74 -1.08 4.55
C ASP A 78 17.41 -1.72 4.10
N LEU A 79 16.30 -1.50 4.81
CA LEU A 79 15.00 -2.11 4.52
C LEU A 79 14.54 -1.90 3.08
N PRO A 80 14.65 -0.71 2.46
CA PRO A 80 14.25 -0.56 1.05
C PRO A 80 15.03 -1.47 0.10
N ALA A 81 16.31 -1.71 0.37
CA ALA A 81 17.15 -2.60 -0.43
C ALA A 81 16.84 -4.08 -0.15
N ILE A 82 16.60 -4.43 1.12
CA ILE A 82 16.27 -5.80 1.55
C ILE A 82 14.90 -6.21 1.02
N VAL A 83 13.88 -5.36 1.13
CA VAL A 83 12.52 -5.61 0.63
C VAL A 83 12.49 -5.62 -0.90
N ALA A 84 13.33 -4.82 -1.55
CA ALA A 84 13.61 -4.80 -2.98
C ALA A 84 12.47 -4.38 -3.93
N HIS A 85 11.22 -4.79 -3.72
CA HIS A 85 10.07 -4.45 -4.56
C HIS A 85 8.72 -4.52 -3.83
N ALA A 86 7.69 -3.85 -4.36
CA ALA A 86 6.35 -3.79 -3.76
C ALA A 86 5.72 -5.18 -3.51
N GLY A 87 5.87 -6.14 -4.43
CA GLY A 87 5.33 -7.49 -4.22
C GLY A 87 5.93 -8.21 -3.00
N ALA A 88 7.20 -7.95 -2.68
CA ALA A 88 7.84 -8.50 -1.49
C ALA A 88 7.38 -7.77 -0.23
N LEU A 89 7.15 -6.45 -0.30
CA LEU A 89 6.52 -5.70 0.78
C LEU A 89 5.14 -6.27 1.12
N ARG A 90 4.30 -6.45 0.10
CA ARG A 90 2.98 -7.10 0.23
C ARG A 90 3.09 -8.47 0.89
N ASP A 91 3.98 -9.32 0.40
CA ASP A 91 4.14 -10.68 0.94
C ASP A 91 4.59 -10.68 2.40
N ILE A 92 5.45 -9.74 2.79
CA ILE A 92 5.86 -9.57 4.20
C ILE A 92 4.67 -9.08 5.04
N LEU A 93 3.97 -8.03 4.61
CA LEU A 93 2.81 -7.46 5.29
C LEU A 93 1.72 -8.51 5.52
N ALA A 94 1.42 -9.33 4.50
CA ALA A 94 0.42 -10.40 4.57
C ALA A 94 0.67 -11.46 5.68
N HIS A 95 1.88 -11.51 6.24
CA HIS A 95 2.26 -12.42 7.31
C HIS A 95 2.48 -11.72 8.66
N LEU A 96 2.43 -10.39 8.69
CA LEU A 96 2.41 -9.64 9.93
C LEU A 96 0.97 -9.62 10.45
N ALA A 97 0.82 -9.89 11.75
CA ALA A 97 -0.48 -9.86 12.43
C ALA A 97 -0.61 -8.68 13.39
N ASP A 98 0.51 -8.04 13.72
CA ASP A 98 0.57 -6.94 14.68
C ASP A 98 0.79 -5.62 13.95
N VAL A 99 -0.16 -4.70 14.14
CA VAL A 99 -0.18 -3.37 13.52
C VAL A 99 1.07 -2.56 13.91
N SER A 100 1.60 -2.71 15.12
CA SER A 100 2.81 -1.99 15.54
C SER A 100 4.04 -2.44 14.74
N VAL A 101 4.13 -3.74 14.42
CA VAL A 101 5.21 -4.29 13.59
C VAL A 101 5.08 -3.81 12.15
N GLU A 102 3.87 -3.79 11.58
CA GLU A 102 3.63 -3.22 10.25
C GLU A 102 4.01 -1.74 10.19
N GLN A 103 3.57 -0.95 11.16
CA GLN A 103 3.92 0.47 11.24
C GLN A 103 5.44 0.67 11.35
N ALA A 104 6.13 -0.16 12.13
CA ALA A 104 7.57 -0.11 12.24
C ALA A 104 8.24 -0.44 10.90
N LEU A 105 7.75 -1.45 10.17
CA LEU A 105 8.25 -1.81 8.84
C LEU A 105 8.09 -0.64 7.86
N LEU A 106 6.90 -0.04 7.79
CA LEU A 106 6.60 1.08 6.91
C LEU A 106 7.46 2.32 7.26
N ARG A 107 7.58 2.66 8.54
CA ARG A 107 8.44 3.77 9.00
C ARG A 107 9.93 3.50 8.73
N GLY A 108 10.36 2.26 8.90
CA GLY A 108 11.74 1.84 8.63
C GLY A 108 12.09 1.93 7.14
N ILE A 109 11.17 1.54 6.25
CA ILE A 109 11.32 1.76 4.80
C ILE A 109 11.32 3.27 4.48
N GLY A 110 10.43 4.01 5.13
CA GLY A 110 10.31 5.46 5.01
C GLY A 110 9.79 5.96 3.66
N PRO A 111 9.63 7.28 3.50
CA PRO A 111 9.03 7.90 2.32
C PRO A 111 9.75 7.55 1.01
N ASP A 112 11.07 7.71 0.98
CA ASP A 112 11.86 7.52 -0.24
C ASP A 112 11.99 6.03 -0.59
N GLY A 113 12.02 5.16 0.42
CA GLY A 113 11.96 3.72 0.23
C GLY A 113 10.64 3.30 -0.40
N LEU A 114 9.51 3.74 0.15
CA LEU A 114 8.18 3.41 -0.40
C LEU A 114 8.01 3.93 -1.83
N ARG A 115 8.48 5.15 -2.13
CA ARG A 115 8.48 5.70 -3.50
C ARG A 115 9.36 4.92 -4.47
N CYS A 116 10.41 4.27 -3.98
CA CYS A 116 11.26 3.39 -4.80
C CYS A 116 10.62 2.03 -5.06
N LEU A 117 9.88 1.50 -4.07
CA LEU A 117 9.24 0.19 -4.11
C LEU A 117 7.93 0.21 -4.92
N ILE A 118 7.10 1.24 -4.70
CA ILE A 118 5.76 1.41 -5.29
C ILE A 118 5.86 2.39 -6.47
N ARG A 119 5.74 1.85 -7.68
CA ARG A 119 5.92 2.59 -8.95
C ARG A 119 4.70 2.58 -9.84
N THR A 120 3.70 1.75 -9.55
CA THR A 120 2.42 1.69 -10.28
C THR A 120 1.24 1.72 -9.31
N PRO A 121 0.05 2.16 -9.74
CA PRO A 121 -1.15 2.14 -8.91
C PRO A 121 -1.53 0.72 -8.47
N GLU A 122 -1.29 -0.30 -9.29
CA GLU A 122 -1.49 -1.72 -8.94
C GLU A 122 -0.64 -2.11 -7.74
N GLN A 123 0.63 -1.71 -7.74
CA GLN A 123 1.53 -1.97 -6.61
C GLN A 123 1.09 -1.26 -5.34
N LEU A 124 0.50 -0.06 -5.45
CA LEU A 124 -0.06 0.64 -4.31
C LEU A 124 -1.28 -0.10 -3.76
N ALA A 125 -2.24 -0.45 -4.62
CA ALA A 125 -3.43 -1.19 -4.19
C ALA A 125 -3.06 -2.54 -3.57
N GLU A 126 -2.14 -3.28 -4.19
CA GLU A 126 -1.64 -4.54 -3.62
C GLU A 126 -1.02 -4.34 -2.24
N VAL A 127 -0.31 -3.24 -1.97
CA VAL A 127 0.21 -2.97 -0.62
C VAL A 127 -0.93 -2.61 0.34
N LEU A 128 -1.88 -1.78 -0.11
CA LEU A 128 -3.01 -1.32 0.69
C LEU A 128 -3.97 -2.47 1.08
N GLU A 129 -4.10 -3.50 0.25
CA GLU A 129 -4.93 -4.69 0.57
C GLU A 129 -4.41 -5.50 1.78
N TRP A 130 -3.14 -5.35 2.15
CA TRP A 130 -2.48 -6.16 3.17
C TRP A 130 -1.97 -5.36 4.37
N VAL A 131 -2.28 -4.08 4.44
CA VAL A 131 -2.06 -3.28 5.64
C VAL A 131 -3.34 -3.27 6.49
N TYR A 132 -3.20 -3.37 7.80
CA TYR A 132 -4.34 -3.40 8.72
C TYR A 132 -4.38 -2.18 9.65
N GLY A 133 -5.58 -1.83 10.13
CA GLY A 133 -5.76 -0.72 11.06
C GLY A 133 -5.42 0.63 10.43
N GLU A 134 -4.51 1.38 11.04
CA GLU A 134 -4.09 2.71 10.58
C GLU A 134 -2.87 2.66 9.62
N CYS A 135 -2.45 1.47 9.19
CA CYS A 135 -1.28 1.31 8.34
C CYS A 135 -1.51 1.77 6.88
N ASP A 136 -2.75 1.82 6.40
CA ASP A 136 -3.12 2.39 5.11
C ASP A 136 -2.89 3.92 5.09
N GLU A 137 -3.38 4.62 6.12
CA GLU A 137 -3.15 6.05 6.34
C GLU A 137 -1.65 6.34 6.39
N LEU A 138 -0.90 5.57 7.18
CA LEU A 138 0.55 5.72 7.28
C LEU A 138 1.25 5.52 5.92
N ALA A 139 0.85 4.51 5.14
CA ALA A 139 1.43 4.26 3.83
C ALA A 139 1.17 5.43 2.86
N LEU A 140 -0.05 5.97 2.86
CA LEU A 140 -0.44 7.12 2.05
C LEU A 140 0.29 8.41 2.50
N GLU A 141 0.42 8.63 3.81
CA GLU A 141 1.16 9.76 4.39
C GLU A 141 2.64 9.73 3.99
N LEU A 142 3.29 8.58 4.12
CA LEU A 142 4.69 8.40 3.78
C LEU A 142 4.96 8.61 2.28
N LEU A 143 4.08 8.12 1.40
CA LEU A 143 4.16 8.42 -0.02
C LEU A 143 4.02 9.94 -0.27
N GLY A 144 2.99 10.52 0.35
CA GLY A 144 2.66 11.92 0.31
C GLY A 144 2.01 12.37 -1.00
N PRO A 145 1.30 13.52 -1.00
CA PRO A 145 0.51 13.98 -2.15
C PRO A 145 1.30 14.03 -3.47
N PRO A 146 2.53 14.57 -3.52
CA PRO A 146 3.26 14.66 -4.79
C PRO A 146 3.60 13.31 -5.42
N ALA A 147 3.76 12.25 -4.63
CA ALA A 147 4.01 10.91 -5.15
C ALA A 147 2.70 10.28 -5.63
N LEU A 148 1.63 10.41 -4.84
CA LEU A 148 0.29 9.91 -5.18
C LEU A 148 -0.22 10.53 -6.49
N THR A 149 -0.12 11.85 -6.67
CA THR A 149 -0.51 12.52 -7.92
C THR A 149 0.33 12.09 -9.13
N ARG A 150 1.59 11.66 -8.92
CA ARG A 150 2.43 11.13 -10.02
C ARG A 150 2.11 9.69 -10.37
N LEU A 151 1.59 8.94 -9.41
CA LEU A 151 1.23 7.53 -9.52
C LEU A 151 -0.14 7.36 -10.17
N ILE A 152 -1.12 8.14 -9.73
CA ILE A 152 -2.51 8.11 -10.15
C ILE A 152 -2.70 9.11 -11.29
N ARG A 153 -2.86 8.64 -12.52
CA ARG A 153 -2.89 9.47 -13.74
C ARG A 153 -4.18 9.39 -14.53
N SER A 154 -5.05 8.45 -14.18
CA SER A 154 -6.36 8.24 -14.79
C SER A 154 -7.42 7.89 -13.73
N GLY A 155 -8.69 7.96 -14.12
CA GLY A 155 -9.80 7.53 -13.29
C GLY A 155 -9.74 6.03 -13.00
N ALA A 156 -9.25 5.24 -13.95
CA ALA A 156 -8.97 3.82 -13.74
C ALA A 156 -7.92 3.58 -12.62
N ASP A 157 -6.81 4.33 -12.62
CA ASP A 157 -5.78 4.24 -11.57
C ASP A 157 -6.36 4.57 -10.20
N LEU A 158 -7.14 5.66 -10.12
CA LEU A 158 -7.77 6.09 -8.89
C LEU A 158 -8.77 5.04 -8.40
N GLY A 159 -9.64 4.55 -9.30
CA GLY A 159 -10.62 3.53 -8.98
C GLY A 159 -9.97 2.23 -8.49
N LEU A 160 -8.78 1.89 -8.98
CA LEU A 160 -8.02 0.74 -8.52
C LEU A 160 -7.50 0.93 -7.08
N VAL A 161 -6.95 2.10 -6.76
CA VAL A 161 -6.46 2.41 -5.41
C VAL A 161 -7.62 2.52 -4.41
N LEU A 162 -8.72 3.17 -4.78
CA LEU A 162 -9.89 3.33 -3.92
C LEU A 162 -10.52 1.99 -3.52
N LYS A 163 -10.50 0.99 -4.41
CA LYS A 163 -11.03 -0.37 -4.10
C LYS A 163 -10.26 -1.08 -2.98
N ALA A 164 -9.00 -0.71 -2.76
CA ALA A 164 -8.18 -1.26 -1.69
C ALA A 164 -8.38 -0.54 -0.35
N LEU A 165 -9.23 0.50 -0.29
CA LEU A 165 -9.47 1.33 0.87
C LEU A 165 -10.91 1.21 1.36
N ASP A 166 -11.10 1.41 2.67
CA ASP A 166 -12.44 1.63 3.23
C ASP A 166 -13.00 3.01 2.87
N HIS A 167 -14.29 3.21 3.12
CA HIS A 167 -14.98 4.45 2.73
C HIS A 167 -14.41 5.71 3.38
N ALA A 168 -13.91 5.65 4.61
CA ALA A 168 -13.36 6.82 5.28
C ALA A 168 -12.01 7.22 4.62
N ARG A 169 -11.17 6.23 4.33
CA ARG A 169 -9.88 6.44 3.68
C ARG A 169 -9.98 6.84 2.22
N GLN A 170 -11.04 6.41 1.54
CA GLN A 170 -11.33 6.88 0.19
C GLN A 170 -11.56 8.40 0.15
N GLU A 171 -12.34 8.95 1.09
CA GLU A 171 -12.58 10.40 1.18
C GLU A 171 -11.28 11.16 1.47
N GLU A 172 -10.49 10.69 2.43
CA GLU A 172 -9.20 11.30 2.77
C GLU A 172 -8.19 11.28 1.61
N LEU A 173 -8.13 10.18 0.85
CA LEU A 173 -7.30 10.10 -0.34
C LEU A 173 -7.75 11.13 -1.39
N ILE A 174 -9.06 11.26 -1.62
CA ILE A 174 -9.60 12.25 -2.55
C ILE A 174 -9.27 13.67 -2.09
N ASP A 175 -9.46 13.98 -0.81
CA ASP A 175 -9.13 15.30 -0.24
C ASP A 175 -7.62 15.59 -0.34
N THR A 176 -6.77 14.58 -0.17
CA THR A 176 -5.31 14.68 -0.33
C THR A 176 -4.90 14.98 -1.77
N LEU A 177 -5.57 14.34 -2.74
CA LEU A 177 -5.34 14.58 -4.16
C LEU A 177 -5.94 15.92 -4.61
N GLY A 178 -7.02 16.36 -3.96
CA GLY A 178 -7.85 17.51 -4.31
C GLY A 178 -8.89 17.16 -5.36
N TRP A 179 -10.14 17.59 -5.13
CA TRP A 179 -11.28 17.33 -6.00
C TRP A 179 -11.07 17.78 -7.44
N ASP A 180 -10.54 18.99 -7.66
CA ASP A 180 -10.19 19.49 -9.01
C ASP A 180 -9.22 18.57 -9.76
N ASN A 181 -8.29 17.91 -9.05
CA ASN A 181 -7.37 16.97 -9.68
C ASN A 181 -8.06 15.65 -9.97
N VAL A 182 -8.90 15.17 -9.06
CA VAL A 182 -9.70 13.95 -9.24
C VAL A 182 -10.64 14.07 -10.44
N GLU A 183 -11.28 15.21 -10.63
CA GLU A 183 -12.09 15.49 -11.83
C GLU A 183 -11.26 15.39 -13.12
N ARG A 184 -10.03 15.92 -13.13
CA ARG A 184 -9.13 15.85 -14.29
C ARG A 184 -8.63 14.45 -14.61
N LEU A 185 -8.69 13.51 -13.66
CA LEU A 185 -8.35 12.11 -13.92
C LEU A 185 -9.40 11.44 -14.82
N CYS A 186 -10.62 11.98 -14.88
CA CYS A 186 -11.69 11.46 -15.71
C CYS A 186 -11.54 11.92 -17.17
N GLN A 187 -10.94 11.08 -18.02
CA GLN A 187 -10.69 11.43 -19.43
C GLN A 187 -11.77 10.91 -20.38
N ASP A 188 -12.43 9.81 -20.02
CA ASP A 188 -13.47 9.17 -20.81
C ASP A 188 -14.56 8.52 -19.93
N GLU A 189 -15.60 7.96 -20.55
CA GLU A 189 -16.70 7.36 -19.82
C GLU A 189 -16.26 6.17 -18.95
N MET A 190 -15.20 5.47 -19.34
CA MET A 190 -14.71 4.31 -18.60
C MET A 190 -13.99 4.74 -17.33
N ASP A 191 -13.20 5.81 -17.39
CA ASP A 191 -12.62 6.44 -16.20
C ASP A 191 -13.72 6.85 -15.21
N LEU A 192 -14.76 7.54 -15.70
CA LEU A 192 -15.90 7.94 -14.87
C LEU A 192 -16.55 6.73 -14.21
N ALA A 193 -16.82 5.67 -14.98
CA ALA A 193 -17.42 4.45 -14.48
C ALA A 193 -16.54 3.73 -13.45
N GLN A 194 -15.23 3.67 -13.65
CA GLN A 194 -14.31 3.04 -12.70
C GLN A 194 -14.21 3.84 -11.40
N MET A 195 -14.17 5.17 -11.48
CA MET A 195 -14.16 6.04 -10.30
C MET A 195 -15.44 5.86 -9.49
N LEU A 196 -16.61 5.99 -10.13
CA LEU A 196 -17.91 5.92 -9.44
C LEU A 196 -18.17 4.52 -8.86
N ARG A 197 -17.85 3.45 -9.59
CA ARG A 197 -17.96 2.07 -9.07
C ARG A 197 -17.11 1.84 -7.80
N SER A 198 -16.00 2.57 -7.66
CA SER A 198 -15.10 2.43 -6.51
C SER A 198 -15.51 3.28 -5.31
N LEU A 199 -16.45 4.22 -5.48
CA LEU A 199 -16.85 5.16 -4.45
C LEU A 199 -18.20 4.79 -3.83
N PRO A 200 -18.41 5.13 -2.54
CA PRO A 200 -19.73 5.25 -1.97
C PRO A 200 -20.57 6.23 -2.76
N ALA A 201 -21.86 5.92 -2.93
CA ALA A 201 -22.79 6.73 -3.71
C ALA A 201 -22.79 8.23 -3.34
N HIS A 202 -22.56 8.59 -2.08
CA HIS A 202 -22.50 10.00 -1.67
C HIS A 202 -21.23 10.72 -2.17
N LEU A 203 -20.07 10.04 -2.18
CA LEU A 203 -18.85 10.57 -2.77
C LEU A 203 -18.93 10.58 -4.30
N GLY A 204 -19.57 9.57 -4.90
CA GLY A 204 -19.83 9.54 -6.33
C GLY A 204 -20.73 10.69 -6.80
N VAL A 205 -21.82 10.97 -6.06
CA VAL A 205 -22.66 12.16 -6.30
C VAL A 205 -21.84 13.44 -6.14
N ARG A 206 -21.05 13.58 -5.07
CA ARG A 206 -20.19 14.76 -4.87
C ARG A 206 -19.18 14.95 -6.01
N LEU A 207 -18.59 13.86 -6.51
CA LEU A 207 -17.70 13.89 -7.67
C LEU A 207 -18.43 14.42 -8.90
N LEU A 208 -19.64 13.92 -9.19
CA LEU A 208 -20.45 14.37 -10.30
C LEU A 208 -20.81 15.87 -10.21
N GLU A 209 -21.05 16.37 -8.99
CA GLU A 209 -21.34 17.79 -8.75
C GLU A 209 -20.15 18.73 -9.00
N GLY A 210 -18.93 18.20 -8.98
CA GLY A 210 -17.72 18.96 -9.31
C GLY A 210 -17.59 19.27 -10.81
N PHE A 211 -18.13 18.42 -11.67
CA PHE A 211 -18.01 18.62 -13.11
C PHE A 211 -18.95 19.69 -13.66
N GLU A 212 -18.42 20.48 -14.58
CA GLU A 212 -19.25 21.31 -15.46
C GLU A 212 -19.96 20.44 -16.51
N ARG A 213 -21.15 20.88 -16.95
CA ARG A 213 -21.93 20.16 -17.97
C ARG A 213 -21.15 19.89 -19.26
N GLU A 214 -20.33 20.84 -19.70
CA GLU A 214 -19.51 20.68 -20.92
C GLU A 214 -18.46 19.57 -20.76
N GLN A 215 -17.88 19.44 -19.57
CA GLN A 215 -16.92 18.38 -19.26
C GLN A 215 -17.62 17.02 -19.23
N LEU A 216 -18.76 16.90 -18.55
CA LEU A 216 -19.56 15.66 -18.55
C LEU A 216 -20.03 15.28 -19.94
N ALA A 217 -20.42 16.26 -20.77
CA ALA A 217 -20.80 16.00 -22.16
C ALA A 217 -19.61 15.60 -23.05
N ALA A 218 -18.37 15.92 -22.67
CA ALA A 218 -17.19 15.42 -23.37
C ALA A 218 -16.87 13.97 -22.97
N VAL A 219 -17.03 13.65 -21.68
CA VAL A 219 -16.81 12.32 -21.10
C VAL A 219 -17.91 11.33 -21.51
N VAL A 220 -19.17 11.77 -21.49
CA VAL A 220 -20.36 10.99 -21.84
C VAL A 220 -21.09 11.69 -22.99
N PRO A 221 -20.60 11.57 -24.24
CA PRO A 221 -21.06 12.40 -25.36
C PRO A 221 -22.42 12.00 -25.94
N ASP A 222 -22.86 10.78 -25.70
CA ASP A 222 -24.11 10.27 -26.26
C ASP A 222 -24.79 9.24 -25.35
N GLU A 223 -26.03 8.91 -25.71
CA GLU A 223 -26.84 7.92 -24.99
C GLU A 223 -26.18 6.53 -24.97
N ARG A 224 -25.35 6.20 -25.98
CA ARG A 224 -24.64 4.91 -26.00
C ARG A 224 -23.52 4.88 -24.96
N ALA A 225 -22.81 5.99 -24.75
CA ALA A 225 -21.82 6.14 -23.69
C ALA A 225 -22.49 6.00 -22.33
N LEU A 226 -23.62 6.68 -22.13
CA LEU A 226 -24.42 6.56 -20.92
C LEU A 226 -24.88 5.11 -20.67
N GLN A 227 -25.40 4.43 -21.70
CA GLN A 227 -25.81 3.01 -21.61
C GLN A 227 -24.63 2.07 -21.31
N ARG A 228 -23.41 2.36 -21.78
CA ARG A 228 -22.21 1.56 -21.45
C ARG A 228 -21.90 1.61 -19.96
N ILE A 229 -22.08 2.78 -19.33
CA ILE A 229 -21.68 3.00 -17.94
C ILE A 229 -22.82 2.82 -16.94
N ALA A 230 -24.09 2.83 -17.39
CA ALA A 230 -25.27 2.70 -16.53
C ALA A 230 -25.23 1.47 -15.61
N GLY A 231 -24.67 0.35 -16.07
CA GLY A 231 -24.53 -0.88 -15.26
C GLY A 231 -23.49 -0.81 -14.14
N TYR A 232 -22.74 0.29 -14.04
CA TYR A 232 -21.70 0.51 -13.04
C TYR A 232 -22.12 1.53 -11.97
N LEU A 233 -23.23 2.23 -12.18
CA LEU A 233 -23.67 3.36 -11.38
C LEU A 233 -24.77 2.94 -10.40
N GLU A 234 -24.71 3.48 -9.19
CA GLU A 234 -25.83 3.43 -8.26
C GLU A 234 -26.97 4.35 -8.73
N ALA A 235 -28.19 4.08 -8.28
CA ALA A 235 -29.38 4.80 -8.74
C ALA A 235 -29.27 6.33 -8.55
N ALA A 236 -28.72 6.76 -7.40
CA ALA A 236 -28.53 8.18 -7.10
C ALA A 236 -27.48 8.86 -8.00
N GLU A 237 -26.43 8.12 -8.39
CA GLU A 237 -25.39 8.62 -9.29
C GLU A 237 -25.92 8.73 -10.71
N MET A 238 -26.69 7.73 -11.16
CA MET A 238 -27.34 7.75 -12.46
C MET A 238 -28.33 8.91 -12.59
N GLU A 239 -29.22 9.08 -11.61
CA GLU A 239 -30.18 10.19 -11.58
C GLU A 239 -29.46 11.55 -11.63
N ARG A 240 -28.36 11.68 -10.87
CA ARG A 240 -27.56 12.91 -10.86
C ARG A 240 -26.88 13.16 -12.19
N LEU A 241 -26.28 12.15 -12.80
CA LEU A 241 -25.60 12.25 -14.09
C LEU A 241 -26.59 12.65 -15.21
N GLU A 242 -27.76 12.02 -15.27
CA GLU A 242 -28.81 12.36 -16.24
C GLU A 242 -29.29 13.81 -16.08
N ALA A 243 -29.49 14.26 -14.83
CA ALA A 243 -29.88 15.62 -14.53
C ALA A 243 -28.82 16.64 -14.98
N LEU A 244 -27.53 16.34 -14.75
CA LEU A 244 -26.42 17.22 -15.16
C LEU A 244 -26.24 17.26 -16.69
N LEU A 245 -26.45 16.14 -17.37
CA LEU A 245 -26.42 16.07 -18.84
C LEU A 245 -27.66 16.71 -19.49
N GLY A 246 -28.76 16.84 -18.74
CA GLY A 246 -30.04 17.36 -19.21
C GLY A 246 -30.83 16.34 -20.04
N VAL A 247 -30.68 15.05 -19.73
CA VAL A 247 -31.40 13.94 -20.39
C VAL A 247 -32.82 13.80 -19.83
N SER A 248 -33.04 14.24 -18.59
CA SER A 248 -34.30 14.07 -17.84
C SER A 248 -35.49 14.93 -18.33
N ASP A 249 -35.36 15.70 -19.42
CA ASP A 249 -36.43 16.58 -19.95
C ASP A 249 -37.18 16.05 -21.19
N CYS A 250 -36.94 14.81 -21.63
CA CYS A 250 -37.57 14.25 -22.85
C CYS A 250 -38.68 13.20 -22.61
N ALA A 251 -39.21 13.08 -21.40
CA ALA A 251 -40.33 12.19 -21.09
C ALA A 251 -41.52 12.93 -20.46
N GLN A 252 -42.17 13.81 -21.24
CA GLN A 252 -43.56 14.21 -21.05
C GLN A 252 -44.31 14.23 -22.39
#